data_AF-A0A524F3H9-F1
#
_entry.id   AF-A0A524F3H9-F1
#
_cell.length_a   1.000
_cell.length_b   1.000
_cell.length_c   1.000
_cell.angle_alpha   90.00
_cell.angle_beta   90.00
_cell.angle_gamma   90.00
#
_symmetry.space_group_name_H-M   'P 1'
#
loop_
_entity.id
_entity.type
_entity.pdbx_description
1 polymer ?
#
loop_
_entity_poly.entity_id
_entity_poly.type
_entity_poly.pdbx_seq_one_letter_code
_entity_poly.pdbx_strand_id
1 'polypeptide(L)'
;MAKKAEPVWNKEFDDEAYALSRLEFAAKFVSTIDERGWPHITFIAFNRGIAKDKLVWGQFTEGKSKKYVKENPKQGIAMMTAEMPFKFIQAKVDFTHISKEGEDLDYFSRMDLLRYNTYMNAHTAYYSDVVAVTPVRPLGLGGIVGGILANMFAVRGLRDKNAEKKLPLLPFNLFNGPINPKFLSWIDTDGYPVVIPCFQLRAPDRGKLSFTLSQFGDELKKIPIGAHVSAFAMNMEMEMNMVNGRLVEWRKDKYGIIEIDEIYNNQPPLPGVIYPKIDSRPKVTLFKL
;
A
#
# COMPACT_ATOMS: atom_id res chain seq x y z
N MET A 1 1.74 -9.61 25.11
CA MET A 1 2.64 -9.68 23.93
C MET A 1 3.89 -8.89 24.28
N ALA A 2 5.07 -9.50 24.20
CA ALA A 2 6.33 -8.78 24.44
C ALA A 2 6.44 -7.62 23.45
N LYS A 3 6.79 -6.42 23.92
CA LYS A 3 7.14 -5.28 23.07
C LYS A 3 8.24 -5.74 22.12
N LYS A 4 7.96 -5.83 20.82
CA LYS A 4 9.03 -5.94 19.84
C LYS A 4 9.60 -4.54 19.71
N ALA A 5 10.92 -4.40 19.88
CA ALA A 5 11.60 -3.13 19.70
C ALA A 5 11.22 -2.53 18.34
N GLU A 6 11.01 -1.21 18.30
CA GLU A 6 10.75 -0.50 17.06
C GLU A 6 11.89 -0.72 16.07
N PRO A 7 11.61 -0.81 14.76
CA PRO A 7 12.67 -0.97 13.79
C PRO A 7 13.57 0.27 13.82
N VAL A 8 14.87 0.04 13.91
CA VAL A 8 15.87 1.08 13.66
C VAL A 8 15.79 1.44 12.18
N TRP A 9 15.67 2.72 11.88
CA TRP A 9 15.68 3.23 10.51
C TRP A 9 17.11 3.65 10.14
N ASN A 10 17.68 2.98 9.15
CA ASN A 10 18.99 3.28 8.57
C ASN A 10 18.85 4.37 7.50
N LYS A 11 19.92 5.12 7.23
CA LYS A 11 19.91 6.15 6.17
C LYS A 11 19.91 5.57 4.75
N GLU A 12 20.38 4.33 4.62
CA GLU A 12 20.51 3.62 3.35
C GLU A 12 20.21 2.13 3.54
N PHE A 13 19.95 1.41 2.46
CA PHE A 13 19.73 -0.03 2.48
C PHE A 13 20.98 -0.75 3.00
N ASP A 14 20.82 -1.60 4.00
CA ASP A 14 21.82 -2.65 4.27
C ASP A 14 21.80 -3.70 3.14
N ASP A 15 22.76 -4.61 3.15
CA ASP A 15 22.92 -5.59 2.06
C ASP A 15 21.69 -6.49 1.88
N GLU A 16 21.04 -6.89 2.99
CA GLU A 16 19.84 -7.73 2.94
C GLU A 16 18.62 -6.96 2.42
N ALA A 17 18.42 -5.72 2.88
CA ALA A 17 17.33 -4.86 2.46
C ALA A 17 17.49 -4.45 1.00
N TYR A 18 18.73 -4.17 0.56
CA TYR A 18 19.04 -3.89 -0.83
C TYR A 18 18.73 -5.10 -1.72
N ALA A 19 19.17 -6.30 -1.32
CA ALA A 19 18.86 -7.53 -2.03
C ALA A 19 17.34 -7.80 -2.12
N LEU A 20 16.60 -7.63 -1.01
CA LEU A 20 15.14 -7.78 -1.01
C LEU A 20 14.48 -6.78 -1.96
N SER A 21 14.95 -5.53 -1.99
CA SER A 21 14.39 -4.49 -2.86
C SER A 21 14.48 -4.84 -4.35
N ARG A 22 15.47 -5.66 -4.71
CA ARG A 22 15.78 -6.06 -6.09
C ARG A 22 15.09 -7.35 -6.54
N LEU A 23 14.36 -8.03 -5.65
CA LEU A 23 13.57 -9.21 -6.04
C LEU A 23 12.55 -8.86 -7.12
N GLU A 24 12.52 -9.58 -8.22
CA GLU A 24 11.55 -9.32 -9.30
C GLU A 24 10.12 -9.68 -8.87
N PHE A 25 9.97 -10.83 -8.23
CA PHE A 25 8.69 -11.33 -7.71
C PHE A 25 8.52 -10.95 -6.23
N ALA A 26 7.99 -9.76 -6.00
CA ALA A 26 7.69 -9.24 -4.67
C ALA A 26 6.49 -8.29 -4.73
N ALA A 27 5.75 -8.20 -3.63
CA ALA A 27 4.70 -7.20 -3.49
C ALA A 27 5.33 -5.85 -3.14
N LYS A 28 5.27 -4.90 -4.08
CA LYS A 28 5.95 -3.60 -3.96
C LYS A 28 4.93 -2.46 -4.05
N PHE A 29 4.98 -1.57 -3.07
CA PHE A 29 4.03 -0.50 -2.88
C PHE A 29 4.74 0.83 -2.78
N VAL A 30 4.13 1.83 -3.41
CA VAL A 30 4.49 3.23 -3.27
C VAL A 30 3.30 3.94 -2.67
N SER A 31 3.52 4.60 -1.54
CA SER A 31 2.57 5.52 -0.96
C SER A 31 3.02 6.95 -1.19
N THR A 32 2.10 7.75 -1.72
CA THR A 32 2.25 9.17 -2.02
C THR A 32 1.26 9.97 -1.18
N ILE A 33 1.41 11.30 -1.16
CA ILE A 33 0.50 12.21 -0.45
C ILE A 33 -0.35 12.94 -1.50
N ASP A 34 -1.67 12.85 -1.39
CA ASP A 34 -2.57 13.56 -2.30
C ASP A 34 -2.69 15.06 -1.97
N GLU A 35 -3.40 15.80 -2.82
CA GLU A 35 -3.63 17.24 -2.69
C GLU A 35 -4.36 17.67 -1.39
N ARG A 36 -5.00 16.73 -0.68
CA ARG A 36 -5.66 16.95 0.62
C ARG A 36 -4.73 16.65 1.80
N GLY A 37 -3.52 16.17 1.54
CA GLY A 37 -2.60 15.67 2.55
C GLY A 37 -2.89 14.23 2.99
N TRP A 38 -3.73 13.49 2.27
CA TRP A 38 -4.06 12.10 2.62
C TRP A 38 -3.04 11.14 2.00
N PRO A 39 -2.75 10.00 2.65
CA PRO A 39 -2.00 8.95 1.99
C PRO A 39 -2.76 8.44 0.74
N HIS A 40 -2.01 7.88 -0.20
CA HIS A 40 -2.51 7.12 -1.35
C HIS A 40 -1.56 5.96 -1.61
N ILE A 41 -2.03 4.72 -1.70
CA ILE A 41 -1.19 3.54 -1.96
C ILE A 41 -1.37 3.07 -3.40
N THR A 42 -0.26 2.82 -4.10
CA THR A 42 -0.23 2.18 -5.40
C THR A 42 0.66 0.94 -5.36
N PHE A 43 0.17 -0.17 -5.92
CA PHE A 43 1.01 -1.32 -6.23
C PHE A 43 1.87 -1.01 -7.47
N ILE A 44 3.19 -1.04 -7.33
CA ILE A 44 4.15 -0.80 -8.41
C ILE A 44 5.21 -1.90 -8.38
N ALA A 45 4.98 -2.96 -9.14
CA ALA A 45 5.90 -4.11 -9.25
C ALA A 45 7.29 -3.71 -9.80
N PHE A 46 7.32 -2.74 -10.72
CA PHE A 46 8.55 -2.17 -11.28
C PHE A 46 9.14 -1.17 -10.28
N ASN A 47 9.76 -1.66 -9.21
CA ASN A 47 10.35 -0.82 -8.18
C ASN A 47 11.58 -1.52 -7.61
N ARG A 48 12.75 -0.87 -7.55
CA ARG A 48 13.99 -1.50 -7.05
C ARG A 48 14.99 -0.48 -6.52
N GLY A 49 15.86 -0.90 -5.61
CA GLY A 49 17.09 -0.17 -5.30
C GLY A 49 18.09 -0.23 -6.46
N ILE A 50 18.58 0.93 -6.89
CA ILE A 50 19.66 1.04 -7.89
C ILE A 50 21.02 1.31 -7.23
N ALA A 51 20.99 1.95 -6.05
CA ALA A 51 22.11 2.03 -5.11
C ALA A 51 21.54 1.88 -3.68
N LYS A 52 22.41 1.81 -2.66
CA LYS A 52 21.96 1.70 -1.26
C LYS A 52 21.16 2.92 -0.80
N ASP A 53 21.40 4.06 -1.42
CA ASP A 53 20.76 5.34 -1.15
C ASP A 53 19.78 5.78 -2.24
N LYS A 54 19.51 4.94 -3.26
CA LYS A 54 18.67 5.32 -4.41
C LYS A 54 17.72 4.22 -4.84
N LEU A 55 16.51 4.64 -5.19
CA LEU A 55 15.44 3.77 -5.67
C LEU A 55 14.87 4.30 -6.99
N VAL A 56 14.44 3.39 -7.85
CA VAL A 56 13.72 3.72 -9.07
C VAL A 56 12.44 2.90 -9.15
N TRP A 57 11.36 3.53 -9.63
CA TRP A 57 10.14 2.81 -9.99
C TRP A 57 9.60 3.20 -11.37
N GLY A 58 9.10 2.22 -12.10
CA GLY A 58 8.61 2.34 -13.47
C GLY A 58 7.10 2.58 -13.53
N GLN A 59 6.70 3.56 -14.33
CA GLN A 59 5.31 3.79 -14.73
C GLN A 59 4.95 2.86 -15.89
N PHE A 60 4.03 1.94 -15.60
CA PHE A 60 3.44 1.03 -16.58
C PHE A 60 1.98 1.40 -16.89
N THR A 61 1.22 1.85 -15.88
CA THR A 61 -0.16 2.34 -16.02
C THR A 61 -0.29 3.77 -15.51
N GLU A 62 -1.25 4.49 -16.09
CA GLU A 62 -1.71 5.77 -15.57
C GLU A 62 -2.34 5.61 -14.18
N GLY A 63 -2.16 6.62 -13.33
CA GLY A 63 -2.69 6.61 -11.97
C GLY A 63 -2.32 7.87 -11.20
N LYS A 64 -3.08 8.18 -10.14
CA LYS A 64 -2.95 9.45 -9.43
C LYS A 64 -1.62 9.60 -8.68
N SER A 65 -0.97 8.52 -8.25
CA SER A 65 0.34 8.56 -7.58
C SER A 65 1.42 9.30 -8.38
N LYS A 66 1.36 9.28 -9.71
CA LYS A 66 2.33 9.97 -10.59
C LYS A 66 2.15 11.48 -10.60
N LYS A 67 0.91 11.96 -10.40
CA LYS A 67 0.62 13.38 -10.16
C LYS A 67 1.11 13.77 -8.78
N TYR A 68 0.69 13.01 -7.77
CA TYR A 68 0.95 13.30 -6.35
C TYR A 68 2.42 13.39 -6.02
N VAL A 69 3.25 12.48 -6.54
CA VAL A 69 4.70 12.51 -6.28
C VAL A 69 5.40 13.77 -6.83
N LYS A 70 4.87 14.38 -7.90
CA LYS A 70 5.43 15.62 -8.47
C LYS A 70 5.02 16.86 -7.67
N GLU A 71 3.87 16.79 -6.99
CA GLU A 71 3.35 17.87 -6.15
C GLU A 71 3.93 17.80 -4.73
N ASN A 72 4.15 16.59 -4.21
CA ASN A 72 4.80 16.33 -2.94
C ASN A 72 5.83 15.20 -3.11
N PRO A 73 7.13 15.49 -2.95
CA PRO A 73 8.18 14.52 -3.24
C PRO A 73 8.28 13.39 -2.21
N LYS A 74 7.65 13.54 -1.03
CA LYS A 74 7.75 12.54 0.04
C LYS A 74 6.97 11.28 -0.30
N GLN A 75 7.64 10.13 -0.21
CA GLN A 75 7.03 8.83 -0.47
C GLN A 75 7.35 7.82 0.62
N GLY A 76 6.42 6.88 0.82
CA GLY A 76 6.58 5.69 1.65
C GLY A 76 6.64 4.46 0.76
N ILE A 77 7.64 3.61 0.96
CA ILE A 77 7.82 2.38 0.19
C ILE A 77 7.63 1.20 1.13
N ALA A 78 6.92 0.17 0.66
CA ALA A 78 6.94 -1.14 1.28
C ALA A 78 7.19 -2.21 0.23
N MET A 79 8.13 -3.10 0.50
CA MET A 79 8.39 -4.27 -0.35
C MET A 79 8.36 -5.53 0.49
N MET A 80 7.63 -6.53 0.04
CA MET A 80 7.42 -7.79 0.74
C MET A 80 7.64 -8.97 -0.21
N THR A 81 8.31 -10.02 0.27
CA THR A 81 8.50 -11.25 -0.51
C THR A 81 7.14 -11.86 -0.89
N ALA A 82 7.07 -12.49 -2.07
CA ALA A 82 5.85 -13.15 -2.54
C ALA A 82 5.61 -14.52 -1.88
N GLU A 83 6.65 -15.09 -1.26
CA GLU A 83 6.62 -16.43 -0.67
C GLU A 83 6.91 -16.41 0.83
N MET A 84 6.44 -17.46 1.50
CA MET A 84 6.64 -17.68 2.92
C MET A 84 8.03 -18.30 3.20
N PRO A 85 8.68 -17.94 4.33
CA PRO A 85 8.26 -16.96 5.32
C PRO A 85 8.35 -15.53 4.76
N PHE A 86 7.26 -14.77 4.92
CA PHE A 86 7.21 -13.41 4.41
C PHE A 86 8.27 -12.54 5.11
N LYS A 87 9.03 -11.81 4.31
CA LYS A 87 9.97 -10.78 4.76
C LYS A 87 9.58 -9.48 4.10
N PHE A 88 9.80 -8.36 4.79
CA PHE A 88 9.50 -7.06 4.21
C PHE A 88 10.46 -5.98 4.71
N ILE A 89 10.51 -4.90 3.95
CA ILE A 89 11.20 -3.65 4.31
C ILE A 89 10.24 -2.49 4.12
N GLN A 90 10.53 -1.40 4.81
CA GLN A 90 9.90 -0.10 4.60
C GLN A 90 10.97 0.93 4.32
N ALA A 91 10.71 1.86 3.42
CA ALA A 91 11.59 3.01 3.19
C ALA A 91 10.79 4.30 3.11
N LYS A 92 11.43 5.40 3.51
CA LYS A 92 11.02 6.79 3.25
C LYS A 92 11.97 7.32 2.20
N VAL A 93 11.43 7.87 1.13
CA VAL A 93 12.23 8.35 -0.01
C VAL A 93 11.70 9.70 -0.48
N ASP A 94 12.59 10.51 -1.04
CA ASP A 94 12.26 11.78 -1.68
C ASP A 94 12.38 11.64 -3.20
N PHE A 95 11.30 11.89 -3.91
CA PHE A 95 11.31 11.94 -5.36
C PHE A 95 12.21 13.06 -5.87
N THR A 96 12.97 12.76 -6.92
CA THR A 96 13.94 13.67 -7.51
C THR A 96 13.53 14.08 -8.92
N HIS A 97 13.48 13.12 -9.85
CA HIS A 97 13.27 13.37 -11.26
C HIS A 97 12.68 12.16 -11.98
N ILE A 98 12.24 12.39 -13.21
CA ILE A 98 11.81 11.34 -14.13
C ILE A 98 12.80 11.19 -15.29
N SER A 99 12.89 9.99 -15.83
CA SER A 99 13.49 9.75 -17.15
C SER A 99 12.55 8.95 -18.03
N LYS A 100 12.57 9.22 -19.34
CA LYS A 100 11.87 8.42 -20.36
C LYS A 100 12.81 7.52 -21.16
N GLU A 101 14.09 7.51 -20.80
CA GLU A 101 15.15 6.71 -21.41
C GLU A 101 16.15 6.23 -20.35
N GLY A 102 17.00 5.27 -20.71
CA GLY A 102 18.09 4.78 -19.87
C GLY A 102 17.93 3.35 -19.39
N GLU A 103 19.00 2.85 -18.77
CA GLU A 103 19.19 1.44 -18.42
C GLU A 103 18.14 0.88 -17.45
N ASP A 104 17.54 1.71 -16.59
CA ASP A 104 16.50 1.27 -15.66
C ASP A 104 15.18 0.92 -16.36
N LEU A 105 14.83 1.64 -17.43
CA LEU A 105 13.67 1.29 -18.26
C LEU A 105 13.92 0.03 -19.09
N ASP A 106 15.14 -0.11 -19.61
CA ASP A 106 15.57 -1.33 -20.29
C ASP A 106 15.55 -2.53 -19.34
N TYR A 107 15.98 -2.34 -18.09
CA TYR A 107 15.91 -3.36 -17.06
C TYR A 107 14.47 -3.80 -16.82
N PHE A 108 13.54 -2.86 -16.61
CA PHE A 108 12.13 -3.19 -16.39
C PHE A 108 11.54 -3.95 -17.57
N SER A 109 11.84 -3.53 -18.81
CA SER A 109 11.34 -4.17 -20.03
C SER A 109 11.87 -5.61 -20.23
N ARG A 110 12.96 -5.99 -19.57
CA ARG A 110 13.58 -7.32 -19.65
C ARG A 110 13.26 -8.23 -18.46
N MET A 111 12.57 -7.73 -17.44
CA MET A 111 12.15 -8.54 -16.30
C MET A 111 11.32 -9.74 -16.75
N ASP A 112 11.41 -10.86 -16.04
CA ASP A 112 10.66 -12.07 -16.40
C ASP A 112 9.14 -11.82 -16.43
N LEU A 113 8.65 -10.90 -15.60
CA LEU A 113 7.26 -10.45 -15.58
C LEU A 113 6.78 -9.84 -16.91
N LEU A 114 7.68 -9.24 -17.69
CA LEU A 114 7.38 -8.59 -18.98
C LEU A 114 7.94 -9.36 -20.19
N ARG A 115 8.60 -10.50 -19.99
CA ARG A 115 9.31 -11.25 -21.05
C ARG A 115 8.45 -11.62 -22.26
N TYR A 116 7.13 -11.75 -22.08
CA TYR A 116 6.17 -12.04 -23.15
C TYR A 116 5.21 -10.87 -23.44
N ASN A 117 5.44 -9.70 -22.86
CA ASN A 117 4.61 -8.52 -23.10
C ASN A 117 5.21 -7.68 -24.23
N THR A 118 4.64 -7.79 -25.43
CA THR A 118 5.08 -7.03 -26.61
C THR A 118 4.42 -5.66 -26.74
N TYR A 119 3.42 -5.34 -25.92
CA TYR A 119 2.57 -4.16 -26.11
C TYR A 119 2.71 -3.11 -25.00
N MET A 120 3.15 -3.51 -23.80
CA MET A 120 3.21 -2.63 -22.65
C MET A 120 4.55 -2.80 -21.94
N ASN A 121 5.33 -1.72 -21.89
CA ASN A 121 6.56 -1.63 -21.10
C ASN A 121 6.48 -0.44 -20.15
N ALA A 122 7.33 -0.46 -19.11
CA ALA A 122 7.58 0.75 -18.34
C ALA A 122 8.15 1.82 -19.29
N HIS A 123 7.50 2.98 -19.35
CA HIS A 123 7.85 4.06 -20.31
C HIS A 123 8.30 5.34 -19.61
N THR A 124 8.26 5.37 -18.28
CA THR A 124 8.81 6.48 -17.49
C THR A 124 9.32 5.94 -16.16
N ALA A 125 10.58 6.22 -15.85
CA ALA A 125 11.23 5.89 -14.60
C ALA A 125 11.13 7.08 -13.67
N TYR A 126 10.84 6.83 -12.40
CA TYR A 126 10.78 7.83 -11.32
C TYR A 126 11.87 7.48 -10.32
N TYR A 127 12.79 8.42 -10.13
CA TYR A 127 13.95 8.25 -9.26
C TYR A 127 13.72 8.93 -7.92
N SER A 128 14.19 8.30 -6.86
CA SER A 128 14.07 8.81 -5.51
C SER A 128 15.34 8.55 -4.70
N ASP A 129 15.70 9.50 -3.85
CA ASP A 129 16.77 9.34 -2.86
C ASP A 129 16.19 8.74 -1.58
N VAL A 130 16.92 7.79 -0.98
CA VAL A 130 16.53 7.13 0.27
C VAL A 130 16.85 8.06 1.43
N VAL A 131 15.82 8.34 2.23
CA VAL A 131 15.92 9.14 3.45
C VAL A 131 16.09 8.22 4.67
N ALA A 132 15.31 7.15 4.69
CA ALA A 132 15.31 6.19 5.78
C ALA A 132 14.83 4.81 5.30
N VAL A 133 15.36 3.72 5.85
CA VAL A 133 14.91 2.36 5.55
C VAL A 133 15.10 1.43 6.73
N THR A 134 14.15 0.51 6.92
CA THR A 134 14.26 -0.53 7.95
C THR A 134 15.13 -1.69 7.45
N PRO A 135 15.88 -2.37 8.34
CA PRO A 135 16.41 -3.70 8.06
C PRO A 135 15.31 -4.65 7.60
N VAL A 136 15.68 -5.81 7.03
CA VAL A 136 14.71 -6.83 6.67
C VAL A 136 13.97 -7.33 7.91
N ARG A 137 12.63 -7.24 7.88
CA ARG A 137 11.75 -7.62 8.98
C ARG A 137 11.02 -8.93 8.64
N PRO A 138 11.07 -9.96 9.50
CA PRO A 138 10.26 -11.16 9.30
C PRO A 138 8.81 -10.87 9.67
N LEU A 139 7.88 -11.28 8.80
CA LEU A 139 6.44 -11.26 9.06
C LEU A 139 6.00 -12.65 9.54
N GLY A 140 5.93 -12.81 10.87
CA GLY A 140 5.62 -14.10 11.50
C GLY A 140 4.17 -14.56 11.26
N LEU A 141 4.03 -15.75 10.65
CA LEU A 141 2.73 -16.36 10.30
C LEU A 141 1.88 -16.79 11.51
N GLY A 142 2.50 -17.09 12.65
CA GLY A 142 1.77 -17.49 13.86
C GLY A 142 0.80 -16.41 14.36
N GLY A 143 1.17 -15.13 14.22
CA GLY A 143 0.28 -14.00 14.48
C GLY A 143 -0.77 -13.77 13.40
N ILE A 144 -0.51 -14.20 12.16
CA ILE A 144 -1.44 -14.12 11.03
C ILE A 144 -2.58 -15.12 11.23
N VAL A 145 -2.29 -16.40 11.44
CA VAL A 145 -3.32 -17.45 11.55
C VAL A 145 -4.16 -17.30 12.83
N GLY A 146 -3.52 -17.09 13.98
CA GLY A 146 -4.25 -16.85 15.24
C GLY A 146 -5.07 -15.55 15.22
N GLY A 147 -4.51 -14.49 14.61
CA GLY A 147 -5.20 -13.21 14.38
C GLY A 147 -6.36 -13.33 13.42
N ILE A 148 -6.25 -14.14 12.37
CA ILE A 148 -7.31 -14.39 11.38
C ILE A 148 -8.55 -15.01 12.04
N LEU A 149 -8.38 -16.02 12.89
CA LEU A 149 -9.47 -16.69 13.58
C LEU A 149 -10.12 -15.79 14.64
N ALA A 150 -9.30 -15.16 15.50
CA ALA A 150 -9.80 -14.21 16.49
C ALA A 150 -10.55 -13.04 15.83
N ASN A 151 -10.05 -12.55 14.70
CA ASN A 151 -10.74 -11.51 13.93
C ASN A 151 -12.04 -11.99 13.32
N MET A 152 -12.18 -13.25 12.92
CA MET A 152 -13.42 -13.70 12.27
C MET A 152 -14.60 -13.63 13.25
N PHE A 153 -14.35 -13.91 14.53
CA PHE A 153 -15.34 -13.78 15.60
C PHE A 153 -15.48 -12.33 16.10
N ALA A 154 -14.38 -11.61 16.27
CA ALA A 154 -14.41 -10.23 16.76
C ALA A 154 -15.12 -9.28 15.79
N VAL A 155 -14.86 -9.43 14.49
CA VAL A 155 -15.41 -8.60 13.41
C VAL A 155 -16.94 -8.73 13.32
N ARG A 156 -17.53 -9.86 13.70
CA ARG A 156 -19.00 -10.01 13.78
C ARG A 156 -19.63 -9.05 14.79
N GLY A 157 -18.96 -8.79 15.91
CA GLY A 157 -19.42 -7.84 16.93
C GLY A 157 -19.22 -6.37 16.55
N LEU A 158 -18.52 -6.08 15.45
CA LEU A 158 -18.29 -4.73 14.94
C LEU A 158 -19.31 -4.32 13.87
N ARG A 159 -20.12 -5.27 13.38
CA ARG A 159 -21.13 -5.06 12.34
C ARG A 159 -22.18 -4.06 12.77
N ASP A 160 -22.43 -3.09 11.92
CA ASP A 160 -23.62 -2.25 12.00
C ASP A 160 -24.61 -2.67 10.89
N LYS A 161 -25.82 -3.05 11.29
CA LYS A 161 -26.89 -3.46 10.37
C LYS A 161 -27.40 -2.31 9.51
N ASN A 162 -27.24 -1.08 9.99
CA ASN A 162 -27.69 0.14 9.34
C ASN A 162 -26.56 0.88 8.61
N ALA A 163 -25.35 0.29 8.56
CA ALA A 163 -24.23 0.90 7.85
C ALA A 163 -24.56 1.16 6.38
N GLU A 164 -24.21 2.36 5.91
CA GLU A 164 -24.25 2.68 4.50
C GLU A 164 -23.38 1.69 3.72
N LYS A 165 -23.89 1.19 2.59
CA LYS A 165 -23.20 0.21 1.75
C LYS A 165 -22.18 0.90 0.83
N LYS A 166 -21.18 1.56 1.42
CA LYS A 166 -20.11 2.29 0.73
C LYS A 166 -19.25 1.34 -0.13
N LEU A 167 -18.78 0.25 0.46
CA LEU A 167 -17.86 -0.73 -0.15
C LEU A 167 -18.59 -1.67 -1.12
N PRO A 168 -18.24 -1.73 -2.42
CA PRO A 168 -18.77 -2.74 -3.35
C PRO A 168 -18.38 -4.18 -2.96
N LEU A 169 -19.01 -5.19 -3.59
CA LEU A 169 -18.82 -6.59 -3.22
C LEU A 169 -17.38 -7.09 -3.45
N LEU A 170 -16.78 -6.75 -4.59
CA LEU A 170 -15.40 -7.14 -4.90
C LEU A 170 -14.40 -6.68 -3.81
N PRO A 171 -14.26 -5.38 -3.50
CA PRO A 171 -13.35 -4.94 -2.45
C PRO A 171 -13.75 -5.47 -1.07
N PHE A 172 -15.05 -5.59 -0.77
CA PHE A 172 -15.49 -6.23 0.48
C PHE A 172 -14.97 -7.67 0.63
N ASN A 173 -15.00 -8.45 -0.45
CA ASN A 173 -14.44 -9.79 -0.47
C ASN A 173 -12.91 -9.77 -0.41
N LEU A 174 -12.24 -8.84 -1.08
CA LEU A 174 -10.78 -8.69 -1.01
C LEU A 174 -10.30 -8.43 0.43
N PHE A 175 -10.95 -7.51 1.15
CA PHE A 175 -10.64 -7.22 2.54
C PHE A 175 -11.01 -8.36 3.50
N ASN A 176 -11.98 -9.21 3.17
CA ASN A 176 -12.37 -10.34 4.01
C ASN A 176 -11.69 -11.65 3.63
N GLY A 177 -10.92 -11.68 2.55
CA GLY A 177 -10.08 -12.81 2.16
C GLY A 177 -9.05 -13.13 3.25
N PRO A 178 -9.02 -14.36 3.81
CA PRO A 178 -8.21 -14.68 4.98
C PRO A 178 -6.72 -14.43 4.79
N ILE A 179 -6.17 -14.81 3.64
CA ILE A 179 -4.73 -14.73 3.32
C ILE A 179 -4.40 -13.66 2.28
N ASN A 180 -5.39 -12.89 1.84
CA ASN A 180 -5.19 -11.81 0.88
C ASN A 180 -4.17 -10.80 1.44
N PRO A 181 -3.10 -10.46 0.70
CA PRO A 181 -2.21 -9.38 1.09
C PRO A 181 -2.99 -8.08 1.25
N LYS A 182 -2.77 -7.42 2.39
CA LYS A 182 -3.40 -6.15 2.74
C LYS A 182 -2.36 -5.24 3.32
N PHE A 183 -2.49 -3.96 3.06
CA PHE A 183 -1.54 -2.94 3.49
C PHE A 183 -2.30 -1.73 4.02
N LEU A 184 -1.71 -1.06 5.01
CA LEU A 184 -2.24 0.17 5.58
C LEU A 184 -1.16 1.24 5.49
N SER A 185 -1.55 2.45 5.10
CA SER A 185 -0.70 3.63 5.04
C SER A 185 -1.30 4.80 5.79
N TRP A 186 -0.45 5.60 6.42
CA TRP A 186 -0.76 6.87 7.07
C TRP A 186 0.42 7.82 6.94
N ILE A 187 0.20 9.11 7.18
CA ILE A 187 1.28 10.09 7.26
C ILE A 187 1.86 10.07 8.67
N ASP A 188 3.16 9.78 8.78
CA ASP A 188 3.89 9.76 10.04
C ASP A 188 4.23 11.18 10.50
N THR A 189 4.71 11.30 11.75
CA THR A 189 5.00 12.57 12.41
C THR A 189 6.07 13.43 11.72
N ASP A 190 6.95 12.84 10.92
CA ASP A 190 7.94 13.53 10.07
C ASP A 190 7.39 13.94 8.68
N GLY A 191 6.10 13.71 8.47
CA GLY A 191 5.38 14.06 7.25
C GLY A 191 5.62 13.09 6.09
N TYR A 192 6.32 11.98 6.28
CA TYR A 192 6.43 10.92 5.26
C TYR A 192 5.25 9.94 5.39
N PRO A 193 4.71 9.43 4.27
CA PRO A 193 3.81 8.30 4.34
C PRO A 193 4.58 7.06 4.81
N VAL A 194 3.94 6.22 5.59
CA VAL A 194 4.47 4.92 6.03
C VAL A 194 3.48 3.85 5.61
N VAL A 195 3.96 2.77 4.99
CA VAL A 195 3.14 1.62 4.58
C VAL A 195 3.58 0.38 5.35
N ILE A 196 2.63 -0.40 5.87
CA ILE A 196 2.92 -1.70 6.50
C ILE A 196 2.01 -2.80 5.95
N PRO A 197 2.49 -4.06 5.91
CA PRO A 197 1.60 -5.20 5.78
C PRO A 197 0.59 -5.25 6.94
N CYS A 198 -0.68 -5.46 6.63
CA CYS A 198 -1.79 -5.46 7.59
C CYS A 198 -2.80 -6.55 7.22
N PHE A 199 -2.35 -7.82 7.21
CA PHE A 199 -3.17 -8.98 6.84
C PHE A 199 -4.45 -9.13 7.68
N GLN A 200 -4.40 -8.63 8.91
CA GLN A 200 -5.48 -8.63 9.88
C GLN A 200 -6.58 -7.58 9.60
N LEU A 201 -6.36 -6.66 8.66
CA LEU A 201 -7.35 -5.69 8.22
C LEU A 201 -8.55 -6.39 7.56
N ARG A 202 -9.77 -5.99 7.92
CA ARG A 202 -11.02 -6.56 7.41
C ARG A 202 -12.12 -5.53 7.28
N ALA A 203 -13.19 -5.89 6.58
CA ALA A 203 -14.41 -5.11 6.48
C ALA A 203 -15.53 -5.77 7.29
N PRO A 204 -15.85 -5.30 8.52
CA PRO A 204 -16.96 -5.86 9.30
C PRO A 204 -18.30 -5.86 8.58
N ASP A 205 -18.57 -4.75 7.90
CA ASP A 205 -19.70 -4.50 7.04
C ASP A 205 -19.22 -3.68 5.83
N ARG A 206 -20.15 -3.03 5.13
CA ARG A 206 -19.85 -2.30 3.90
C ARG A 206 -19.58 -0.81 4.13
N GLY A 207 -19.53 -0.32 5.38
CA GLY A 207 -19.31 1.09 5.70
C GLY A 207 -17.97 1.40 6.38
N LYS A 208 -17.30 0.40 6.94
CA LYS A 208 -16.04 0.56 7.70
C LYS A 208 -15.06 -0.57 7.46
N LEU A 209 -13.80 -0.31 7.77
CA LEU A 209 -12.76 -1.32 7.96
C LEU A 209 -12.38 -1.41 9.44
N SER A 210 -11.75 -2.52 9.81
CA SER A 210 -11.22 -2.72 11.15
C SER A 210 -9.96 -3.57 11.10
N PHE A 211 -9.01 -3.29 11.98
CA PHE A 211 -7.82 -4.12 12.16
C PHE A 211 -7.57 -4.38 13.65
N THR A 212 -6.92 -5.51 13.95
CA THR A 212 -6.38 -5.79 15.29
C THR A 212 -4.94 -5.36 15.43
N LEU A 213 -4.52 -5.27 16.69
CA LEU A 213 -3.12 -5.08 17.08
C LEU A 213 -2.33 -6.40 17.17
N SER A 214 -2.79 -7.47 16.50
CA SER A 214 -2.12 -8.79 16.52
C SER A 214 -0.79 -8.80 15.77
N GLN A 215 -0.60 -7.86 14.85
CA GLN A 215 0.65 -7.61 14.14
C GLN A 215 0.90 -6.11 14.12
N PHE A 216 2.16 -5.71 14.27
CA PHE A 216 2.56 -4.30 14.25
C PHE A 216 1.79 -3.41 15.23
N GLY A 217 1.39 -3.96 16.38
CA GLY A 217 0.55 -3.26 17.34
C GLY A 217 1.15 -1.95 17.84
N ASP A 218 2.47 -1.92 18.10
CA ASP A 218 3.17 -0.72 18.55
C ASP A 218 3.21 0.37 17.46
N GLU A 219 3.42 -0.01 16.20
CA GLU A 219 3.37 0.91 15.05
C GLU A 219 1.95 1.41 14.75
N LEU A 220 0.96 0.50 14.74
CA LEU A 220 -0.44 0.83 14.48
C LEU A 220 -1.03 1.77 15.55
N LYS A 221 -0.60 1.64 16.81
CA LYS A 221 -1.01 2.56 17.89
C LYS A 221 -0.52 3.99 17.71
N LYS A 222 0.49 4.23 16.87
CA LYS A 222 0.98 5.59 16.57
C LYS A 222 0.01 6.36 15.70
N ILE A 223 -0.91 5.69 15.01
CA ILE A 223 -1.92 6.35 14.17
C ILE A 223 -2.89 7.07 15.12
N PRO A 224 -2.95 8.42 15.10
CA PRO A 224 -3.86 9.15 15.97
C PRO A 224 -5.31 8.97 15.51
N ILE A 225 -6.25 9.01 16.46
CA ILE A 225 -7.67 9.11 16.11
C ILE A 225 -7.88 10.39 15.29
N GLY A 226 -8.63 10.28 14.20
CA GLY A 226 -8.84 11.34 13.22
C GLY A 226 -7.86 11.32 12.06
N ALA A 227 -6.77 10.53 12.10
CA ALA A 227 -5.84 10.42 10.99
C ALA A 227 -6.50 9.78 9.76
N HIS A 228 -6.21 10.34 8.60
CA HIS A 228 -6.53 9.74 7.32
C HIS A 228 -5.55 8.60 7.01
N VAL A 229 -6.12 7.49 6.54
CA VAL A 229 -5.39 6.27 6.22
C VAL A 229 -5.81 5.75 4.85
N SER A 230 -4.88 5.11 4.14
CA SER A 230 -5.17 4.33 2.95
C SER A 230 -5.03 2.85 3.25
N ALA A 231 -6.03 2.09 2.90
CA ALA A 231 -6.04 0.64 2.94
C ALA A 231 -5.95 0.10 1.51
N PHE A 232 -5.09 -0.90 1.30
CA PHE A 232 -4.97 -1.60 0.03
C PHE A 232 -5.18 -3.09 0.26
N ALA A 233 -5.93 -3.75 -0.61
CA ALA A 233 -6.10 -5.19 -0.59
C ALA A 233 -5.91 -5.77 -1.99
N MET A 234 -5.31 -6.95 -2.08
CA MET A 234 -5.20 -7.71 -3.32
C MET A 234 -5.31 -9.23 -3.08
N ASN A 235 -5.58 -9.98 -4.14
CA ASN A 235 -5.48 -11.44 -4.16
C ASN A 235 -4.43 -11.92 -5.18
N MET A 236 -4.28 -13.24 -5.30
CA MET A 236 -3.33 -13.87 -6.24
C MET A 236 -3.77 -13.75 -7.71
N GLU A 237 -5.05 -13.47 -7.95
CA GLU A 237 -5.61 -13.17 -9.28
C GLU A 237 -5.38 -11.71 -9.69
N MET A 238 -4.62 -10.95 -8.89
CA MET A 238 -4.30 -9.53 -9.11
C MET A 238 -5.54 -8.63 -9.14
N GLU A 239 -6.67 -9.08 -8.58
CA GLU A 239 -7.76 -8.19 -8.21
C GLU A 239 -7.30 -7.35 -7.02
N MET A 240 -7.47 -6.03 -7.14
CA MET A 240 -6.95 -5.10 -6.13
C MET A 240 -7.85 -3.89 -5.98
N ASN A 241 -7.88 -3.33 -4.78
CA ASN A 241 -8.62 -2.11 -4.51
C ASN A 241 -7.96 -1.28 -3.42
N MET A 242 -8.09 0.04 -3.55
CA MET A 242 -7.68 1.00 -2.53
C MET A 242 -8.89 1.70 -1.90
N VAL A 243 -8.89 1.79 -0.58
CA VAL A 243 -9.89 2.49 0.21
C VAL A 243 -9.19 3.53 1.06
N ASN A 244 -9.61 4.79 0.95
CA ASN A 244 -9.24 5.84 1.88
C ASN A 244 -10.31 5.96 2.95
N GLY A 245 -9.87 6.21 4.17
CA GLY A 245 -10.76 6.40 5.31
C GLY A 245 -10.07 7.12 6.44
N ARG A 246 -10.74 7.12 7.59
CA ARG A 246 -10.26 7.80 8.79
C ARG A 246 -10.36 6.88 9.99
N LEU A 247 -9.30 6.81 10.79
CA LEU A 247 -9.34 6.09 12.06
C LEU A 247 -10.22 6.85 13.05
N VAL A 248 -11.36 6.28 13.46
CA VAL A 248 -12.35 6.96 14.31
C VAL A 248 -12.40 6.46 15.74
N GLU A 249 -11.97 5.23 16.00
CA GLU A 249 -12.12 4.61 17.32
C GLU A 249 -11.04 3.54 17.56
N TRP A 250 -10.52 3.48 18.80
CA TRP A 250 -9.85 2.31 19.36
C TRP A 250 -10.82 1.51 20.21
N ARG A 251 -11.50 0.53 19.62
CA ARG A 251 -12.51 -0.25 20.34
C ARG A 251 -11.87 -1.23 21.31
N LYS A 252 -12.22 -1.11 22.60
CA LYS A 252 -11.72 -1.96 23.69
C LYS A 252 -10.19 -2.06 23.73
N ASP A 253 -9.48 -1.02 23.27
CA ASP A 253 -8.00 -0.99 23.10
C ASP A 253 -7.40 -2.16 22.30
N LYS A 254 -8.23 -2.81 21.48
CA LYS A 254 -7.86 -4.03 20.74
C LYS A 254 -8.01 -3.89 19.24
N TYR A 255 -8.92 -3.01 18.79
CA TYR A 255 -9.27 -2.85 17.39
C TYR A 255 -9.21 -1.37 16.99
N GLY A 256 -8.58 -1.07 15.87
CA GLY A 256 -8.77 0.21 15.19
C GLY A 256 -9.98 0.11 14.26
N ILE A 257 -10.86 1.11 14.29
CA ILE A 257 -12.02 1.23 13.39
C ILE A 257 -11.76 2.37 12.41
N ILE A 258 -11.80 2.05 11.12
CA ILE A 258 -11.62 3.01 10.03
C ILE A 258 -12.98 3.23 9.37
N GLU A 259 -13.50 4.45 9.43
CA GLU A 259 -14.65 4.83 8.63
C GLU A 259 -14.22 5.07 7.17
N ILE A 260 -15.00 4.55 6.21
CA ILE A 260 -14.68 4.69 4.79
C ILE A 260 -15.12 6.07 4.29
N ASP A 261 -14.18 6.81 3.72
CA ASP A 261 -14.42 8.12 3.09
C ASP A 261 -14.49 8.00 1.57
N GLU A 262 -13.53 7.29 0.97
CA GLU A 262 -13.38 7.21 -0.49
C GLU A 262 -12.90 5.82 -0.92
N ILE A 263 -13.42 5.33 -2.04
CA ILE A 263 -12.97 4.09 -2.66
C ILE A 263 -12.42 4.42 -4.04
N TYR A 264 -11.21 3.98 -4.31
CA TYR A 264 -10.50 4.23 -5.56
C TYR A 264 -10.28 2.92 -6.30
N ASN A 265 -10.85 2.82 -7.50
CA ASN A 265 -10.47 1.79 -8.44
C ASN A 265 -9.08 2.13 -9.00
N ASN A 266 -8.10 1.28 -8.72
CA ASN A 266 -6.74 1.40 -9.23
C ASN A 266 -6.45 0.46 -10.41
N GLN A 267 -7.49 -0.19 -10.95
CA GLN A 267 -7.37 -1.12 -12.07
C GLN A 267 -7.93 -0.54 -13.38
N PRO A 268 -7.40 -0.95 -14.54
CA PRO A 268 -8.04 -0.73 -15.83
C PRO A 268 -9.47 -1.31 -15.89
N PRO A 269 -10.34 -0.83 -16.79
CA PRO A 269 -10.09 0.24 -17.77
C PRO A 269 -10.33 1.66 -17.21
N LEU A 270 -10.96 1.79 -16.04
CA LEU A 270 -11.41 3.08 -15.50
C LEU A 270 -10.86 3.31 -14.09
N PRO A 271 -9.56 3.67 -13.96
CA PRO A 271 -9.03 4.09 -12.68
C PRO A 271 -9.74 5.36 -12.20
N GLY A 272 -9.94 5.51 -10.89
CA GLY A 272 -10.63 6.66 -10.34
C GLY A 272 -11.48 6.36 -9.12
N VAL A 273 -12.01 7.42 -8.52
CA VAL A 273 -12.93 7.35 -7.38
C VAL A 273 -14.24 6.68 -7.83
N ILE A 274 -14.70 5.68 -7.08
CA ILE A 274 -15.97 4.98 -7.27
C ILE A 274 -16.94 5.18 -6.10
N TYR A 275 -16.43 5.63 -4.95
CA TYR A 275 -17.22 6.10 -3.82
C TYR A 275 -16.52 7.34 -3.21
N PRO A 276 -17.23 8.41 -2.84
CA PRO A 276 -18.67 8.62 -3.02
C PRO A 276 -19.08 8.53 -4.50
N LYS A 277 -20.36 8.21 -4.77
CA LYS A 277 -20.85 8.14 -6.15
C LYS A 277 -20.67 9.53 -6.77
N ILE A 278 -19.96 9.57 -7.89
CA ILE A 278 -19.80 10.77 -8.70
C ILE A 278 -20.88 10.76 -9.79
N ASP A 279 -21.60 11.86 -9.94
CA ASP A 279 -22.74 11.97 -10.88
C ASP A 279 -22.30 11.81 -12.33
N SER A 280 -21.12 12.30 -12.66
CA SER A 280 -20.49 12.07 -13.95
C SER A 280 -18.98 12.03 -13.80
N ARG A 281 -18.33 11.15 -14.56
CA ARG A 281 -16.88 11.24 -14.75
C ARG A 281 -16.61 12.36 -15.75
N PRO A 282 -15.58 13.19 -15.53
CA PRO A 282 -15.20 14.18 -16.52
C PRO A 282 -14.98 13.49 -17.87
N LYS A 283 -15.59 14.02 -18.93
CA LYS A 283 -15.40 13.49 -20.28
C LYS A 283 -13.91 13.55 -20.61
N VAL A 284 -13.37 12.45 -21.14
CA VAL A 284 -12.03 12.46 -21.73
C VAL A 284 -12.09 13.33 -22.98
N THR A 285 -11.71 14.59 -22.84
CA THR A 285 -11.72 15.57 -23.95
C THR A 285 -10.41 15.58 -24.73
N LEU A 286 -9.36 14.95 -24.19
CA LEU A 286 -8.05 14.86 -24.81
C LEU A 286 -7.53 13.43 -24.66
N PHE A 287 -7.50 12.70 -25.77
CA PHE A 287 -6.67 11.51 -25.90
C PHE A 287 -5.29 11.99 -26.35
N LYS A 288 -4.34 12.04 -25.43
CA LYS A 288 -2.92 12.11 -25.79
C LYS A 288 -2.42 10.67 -25.84
N LEU A 289 -2.16 10.19 -27.06
CA LEU A 289 -1.43 8.94 -27.31
C LEU A 289 0.03 9.10 -26.89
#